data_AF-A0A534QUS5-F1
#
_entry.id   AF-A0A534QUS5-F1
#
_cell.length_a   1.000
_cell.length_b   1.000
_cell.length_c   1.000
_cell.angle_alpha   90.00
_cell.angle_beta   90.00
_cell.angle_gamma   90.00
#
_symmetry.space_group_name_H-M   'P 1'
#
loop_
_entity.id
_entity.type
_entity.pdbx_description
1 polymer ?
#
loop_
_entity_poly.entity_id
_entity_poly.type
_entity_poly.pdbx_seq_one_letter_code
_entity_poly.pdbx_strand_id
1 'polypeptide(L)' 'VDGAGNVCVATLVNGGITVISPEGTVLEHVPTGDPLTTNICFGGRDLRTAYITLSGTGRLVAMEWPRPGLALNH' A
#
# COMPACT_ATOMS: atom_id res chain seq x y z
N VAL A 1 6.07 -2.36 -3.19
CA VAL A 1 6.69 -1.35 -4.07
C VAL A 1 5.77 -1.15 -5.25
N ASP A 2 5.51 0.09 -5.64
CA ASP A 2 4.75 0.39 -6.87
C ASP A 2 5.68 0.48 -8.09
N GLY A 3 5.11 0.58 -9.29
CA GLY A 3 5.80 0.59 -10.57
C GLY A 3 6.60 1.87 -10.84
N ALA A 4 6.47 2.90 -10.00
CA ALA A 4 7.35 4.06 -10.01
C ALA A 4 8.58 3.89 -9.10
N GLY A 5 8.70 2.74 -8.42
CA GLY A 5 9.77 2.45 -7.48
C GLY A 5 9.48 2.92 -6.05
N ASN A 6 8.28 3.44 -5.76
CA ASN A 6 7.97 3.90 -4.42
C ASN A 6 7.75 2.72 -3.46
N VAL A 7 8.27 2.84 -2.25
CA VAL A 7 8.00 1.91 -1.16
C VAL A 7 6.67 2.27 -0.50
N CYS A 8 5.67 1.42 -0.66
CA CYS A 8 4.37 1.54 0.00
C CYS A 8 4.41 0.73 1.31
N VAL A 9 4.41 1.42 2.46
CA VAL A 9 4.61 0.85 3.79
C VAL A 9 3.32 0.93 4.61
N ALA A 10 2.84 -0.21 5.08
CA ALA A 10 1.80 -0.26 6.10
C ALA A 10 2.33 0.35 7.41
N THR A 11 1.69 1.42 7.89
CA THR A 11 2.13 2.19 9.05
C THR A 11 1.22 1.92 10.23
N LEU A 12 1.74 1.20 11.23
CA LEU A 12 1.04 0.91 12.48
C LEU A 12 0.81 2.18 13.30
N VAL A 13 -0.24 2.15 14.13
CA VAL A 13 -0.70 3.22 15.03
C VAL A 13 -1.23 4.46 14.30
N ASN A 14 -0.44 5.08 13.42
CA ASN A 14 -0.92 6.17 12.56
C ASN A 14 -2.01 5.68 11.60
N GLY A 15 -1.93 4.41 11.16
CA GLY A 15 -2.99 3.73 10.43
C GLY A 15 -3.10 4.13 8.97
N GLY A 16 -2.44 3.37 8.10
CA GLY A 16 -2.58 3.56 6.66
C GLY A 16 -1.36 3.08 5.89
N ILE A 17 -1.25 3.53 4.64
CA ILE A 17 -0.11 3.26 3.77
C ILE A 17 0.69 4.55 3.57
N THR A 18 1.94 4.56 4.03
CA THR A 18 2.88 5.65 3.74
C THR A 18 3.65 5.31 2.47
N VAL A 19 3.67 6.23 1.51
CA VAL A 19 4.38 6.06 0.25
C VAL A 19 5.66 6.87 0.29
N ILE A 20 6.78 6.18 0.09
CA ILE A 20 8.12 6.74 0.19
C ILE A 20 8.78 6.60 -1.18
N SER A 21 9.31 7.70 -1.73
CA SER A 21 10.07 7.72 -2.99
C SER A 21 11.33 6.83 -2.93
N PRO A 22 11.89 6.43 -4.07
CA PRO A 22 13.18 5.75 -4.13
C PRO A 22 14.31 6.49 -3.38
N GLU A 23 14.24 7.82 -3.33
CA GLU A 23 15.19 8.70 -2.65
C GLU A 23 14.92 8.83 -1.12
N GLY A 24 13.89 8.16 -0.60
CA GLY A 24 13.58 8.16 0.84
C GLY A 24 12.69 9.31 1.32
N THR A 25 12.20 10.16 0.41
CA THR A 25 11.25 11.24 0.75
C THR A 25 9.84 10.69 0.85
N VAL A 26 9.10 11.05 1.91
CA VAL A 26 7.68 10.72 2.08
C VAL A 26 6.85 11.53 1.08
N LEU A 27 6.13 10.85 0.19
CA LEU A 27 5.32 11.47 -0.85
C LEU A 27 3.88 11.69 -0.39
N GLU A 28 3.28 10.67 0.22
CA GLU A 28 1.88 10.71 0.67
C GLU A 28 1.63 9.70 1.80
N HIS A 29 0.54 9.93 2.53
CA HIS A 29 -0.03 8.97 3.46
C HIS A 29 -1.48 8.72 3.08
N VAL A 30 -1.82 7.46 2.81
CA VAL A 30 -3.16 7.02 2.44
C VAL A 30 -3.81 6.38 3.66
N PRO A 31 -4.72 7.07 4.36
CA PRO A 31 -5.40 6.50 5.52
C PRO A 31 -6.34 5.39 5.09
N THR A 32 -6.31 4.29 5.83
CA THR A 32 -7.20 3.13 5.60
C THR A 32 -8.41 3.12 6.53
N GLY A 33 -8.40 3.98 7.55
CA GLY A 33 -9.37 3.95 8.65
C GLY A 33 -9.12 2.85 9.69
N ASP A 34 -7.96 2.16 9.64
CA ASP A 34 -7.57 1.15 10.63
C ASP A 34 -6.18 1.46 11.21
N PRO A 35 -6.07 1.77 12.52
CA PRO A 35 -4.79 2.02 13.19
C PRO A 35 -3.80 0.87 13.10
N LEU A 36 -4.27 -0.37 12.89
CA LEU A 36 -3.45 -1.57 12.78
C LEU A 36 -3.43 -2.08 11.33
N THR A 37 -3.13 -1.18 10.38
CA THR A 37 -2.85 -1.57 8.99
C THR A 37 -1.50 -2.29 8.92
N THR A 38 -1.46 -3.50 8.35
CA THR A 38 -0.29 -4.40 8.48
C THR A 38 0.42 -4.76 7.18
N ASN A 39 -0.28 -4.81 6.05
CA ASN A 39 0.32 -5.22 4.79
C ASN A 39 -0.34 -4.53 3.59
N ILE A 40 0.40 -4.43 2.49
CA ILE A 40 -0.10 -4.05 1.18
C ILE A 40 0.57 -4.92 0.11
N CYS A 41 -0.22 -5.41 -0.85
CA CYS A 41 0.29 -5.97 -2.10
C CYS A 41 -0.51 -5.45 -3.30
N PHE A 42 0.04 -5.65 -4.49
CA PHE A 42 -0.56 -5.17 -5.74
C PHE A 42 -0.95 -6.33 -6.64
N GLY A 43 -2.09 -6.20 -7.30
CA GLY A 43 -2.61 -7.18 -8.24
C GLY A 43 -3.74 -6.59 -9.09
N GLY A 44 -4.64 -7.45 -9.55
CA GLY A 44 -5.72 -7.05 -10.44
C GLY A 44 -5.23 -6.69 -11.84
N ARG A 45 -6.11 -6.08 -12.65
CA ARG A 45 -5.80 -5.69 -14.02
C ARG A 45 -4.76 -4.58 -14.03
N ASP A 46 -3.72 -4.72 -14.85
CA ASP A 46 -2.59 -3.78 -14.99
C ASP A 46 -1.86 -3.49 -13.67
N LEU A 47 -1.96 -4.41 -12.69
CA LEU A 47 -1.44 -4.25 -11.32
C LEU A 47 -1.95 -3.00 -10.59
N ARG A 48 -3.12 -2.47 -10.94
CA ARG A 48 -3.67 -1.23 -10.36
C ARG A 48 -4.58 -1.43 -9.14
N THR A 49 -4.68 -2.63 -8.61
CA THR A 49 -5.43 -2.89 -7.36
C THR A 49 -4.46 -3.08 -6.20
N ALA A 50 -4.59 -2.25 -5.17
CA ALA A 50 -3.94 -2.46 -3.88
C ALA A 50 -4.85 -3.30 -2.98
N TYR A 51 -4.32 -4.41 -2.47
CA TYR A 51 -4.96 -5.23 -1.43
C TYR A 51 -4.26 -4.96 -0.10
N ILE A 52 -5.05 -4.64 0.93
CA ILE A 52 -4.53 -4.14 2.21
C ILE A 52 -5.17 -4.91 3.35
N THR A 53 -4.34 -5.41 4.28
CA THR A 53 -4.81 -6.09 5.49
C THR A 53 -4.95 -5.10 6.65
N LEU A 54 -6.13 -5.09 7.26
CA LEU A 54 -6.53 -4.21 8.34
C LEU A 54 -6.73 -5.06 9.60
N SER A 55 -5.71 -5.14 10.46
CA SER A 55 -5.70 -6.06 11.60
C SER A 55 -6.60 -5.61 12.75
N GLY A 56 -6.87 -4.31 12.90
CA GLY A 56 -7.72 -3.80 13.98
C GLY A 56 -9.18 -4.17 13.79
N THR A 57 -9.63 -4.18 12.54
CA THR A 57 -10.99 -4.57 12.14
C THR A 57 -11.08 -6.00 11.60
N GLY A 58 -9.96 -6.68 11.37
CA GLY A 58 -9.92 -8.05 10.83
C GLY A 58 -10.37 -8.16 9.37
N ARG A 59 -10.15 -7.11 8.56
CA ARG A 59 -10.63 -7.04 7.17
C ARG A 59 -9.50 -7.07 6.16
N LEU A 60 -9.78 -7.64 5.00
CA LEU A 60 -9.03 -7.44 3.76
C LEU A 60 -9.81 -6.47 2.89
N VAL A 61 -9.19 -5.37 2.48
CA VAL A 61 -9.80 -4.38 1.60
C VAL A 61 -9.04 -4.28 0.29
N ALA A 62 -9.72 -3.83 -0.75
CA ALA A 62 -9.13 -3.54 -2.05
C ALA A 62 -9.50 -2.11 -2.48
N MET A 63 -8.55 -1.40 -3.09
CA MET A 63 -8.78 -0.09 -3.69
C MET A 63 -7.98 0.08 -4.98
N GLU A 64 -8.41 1.00 -5.84
CA GLU A 64 -7.59 1.43 -6.97
C GLU A 64 -6.36 2.17 -6.46
N TRP A 65 -5.20 1.86 -7.03
CA TRP A 65 -3.94 2.53 -6.71
C TRP A 65 -3.51 3.44 -7.86
N PRO A 66 -3.07 4.68 -7.60
CA PRO A 66 -2.75 5.66 -8.65
C PRO A 66 -1.60 5.23 -9.55
N ARG A 67 -0.73 4.34 -9.06
CA ARG A 67 0.42 3.77 -9.76
C ARG A 67 0.20 2.26 -9.90
N PRO A 68 0.59 1.61 -11.02
CA PRO A 68 0.58 0.15 -11.08
C PRO A 68 1.54 -0.41 -10.01
N GLY A 69 1.32 -1.62 -9.54
CA GLY A 69 2.28 -2.34 -8.70
C GLY A 69 3.55 -2.72 -9.45
N LEU A 70 4.66 -2.89 -8.73
CA LEU A 70 5.84 -3.53 -9.31
C LEU A 70 5.58 -5.04 -9.48
N ALA A 71 5.83 -5.57 -10.68
CA ALA A 71 5.75 -7.01 -10.92
C ALA A 71 6.78 -7.75 -10.06
N LEU A 72 6.36 -8.83 -9.40
CA LEU A 72 7.24 -9.62 -8.54
C LEU A 72 8.24 -10.43 -9.37
N ASN A 73 9.41 -10.68 -8.79
CA ASN A 73 10.38 -11.61 -9.34
C ASN A 73 9.83 -13.03 -9.12
N HIS A 74 9.46 -13.69 -10.23
CA HIS A 74 9.16 -15.12 -10.44
C HIS A 74 8.90 -16.00 -9.20
#